data_AF-A0A829Y7A8-F1
#
_entry.id   AF-A0A829Y7A8-F1
#
_cell.length_a   1.000
_cell.length_b   1.000
_cell.length_c   1.000
_cell.angle_alpha   90.00
_cell.angle_beta   90.00
_cell.angle_gamma   90.00
#
_symmetry.space_group_name_H-M   'P 1'
#
loop_
_entity.id
_entity.type
_entity.pdbx_description
1 polymer ?
#
loop_
_entity_poly.entity_id
_entity_poly.type
_entity_poly.pdbx_seq_one_letter_code
_entity_poly.pdbx_strand_id
1 'polypeptide(L)'
;MLTVVLGRSNADAGTLQNHPHPLCEDSNMADAKIVSVTIGPMPRTLPEGMGDPMPKVHAYFDDGTDEVLFHYYPDEISLTESEFIGLTALEAKALRRLKDVSYLRS
;
A
#
# COMPACT_ATOMS: atom_id res chain seq x y z
N MET A 1 -59.02 -18.69 -36.18
CA MET A 1 -58.92 -19.29 -34.83
C MET A 1 -58.05 -20.52 -34.93
N LEU A 2 -56.75 -20.40 -34.61
CA LEU A 2 -55.83 -21.53 -34.61
C LEU A 2 -54.85 -21.36 -33.43
N THR A 3 -54.96 -22.30 -32.49
CA THR A 3 -54.09 -22.44 -31.31
C THR A 3 -52.76 -23.04 -31.74
N VAL A 4 -51.65 -22.44 -31.32
CA VAL A 4 -50.31 -23.03 -31.45
C VAL A 4 -49.65 -23.10 -30.07
N VAL A 5 -49.28 -24.32 -29.70
CA VAL A 5 -48.51 -24.70 -28.51
C VAL A 5 -47.03 -24.56 -28.83
N LEU A 6 -46.32 -23.65 -28.16
CA LEU A 6 -44.87 -23.67 -27.92
C LEU A 6 -44.69 -22.97 -26.56
N GLY A 7 -43.88 -23.40 -25.62
CA GLY A 7 -42.73 -24.29 -25.61
C GLY A 7 -42.02 -23.85 -24.34
N ARG A 8 -41.77 -24.79 -23.44
CA ARG A 8 -41.13 -24.51 -22.15
C ARG A 8 -39.68 -24.17 -22.46
N SER A 9 -39.29 -22.93 -22.27
CA SER A 9 -37.88 -22.54 -22.39
C SER A 9 -37.47 -21.78 -21.14
N ASN A 10 -36.43 -22.34 -20.54
CA ASN A 10 -35.79 -21.98 -19.30
C ASN A 10 -35.54 -20.48 -19.15
N ALA A 11 -35.52 -20.07 -17.88
CA ALA A 11 -34.89 -18.87 -17.38
C ALA A 11 -33.59 -18.57 -18.14
N ASP A 12 -33.63 -17.53 -18.98
CA ASP A 12 -32.43 -16.85 -19.42
C ASP A 12 -32.06 -15.91 -18.26
N ALA A 13 -31.11 -16.38 -17.47
CA ALA A 13 -30.35 -15.55 -16.57
C ALA A 13 -29.65 -14.49 -17.42
N GLY A 14 -30.30 -13.33 -17.55
CA GLY A 14 -29.64 -12.08 -17.85
C GLY A 14 -28.67 -11.78 -16.72
N THR A 15 -27.53 -12.47 -16.75
CA THR A 15 -26.29 -12.09 -16.09
C THR A 15 -26.01 -10.69 -16.60
N LEU A 16 -26.45 -9.69 -15.83
CA LEU A 16 -25.72 -8.45 -15.73
C LEU A 16 -24.28 -8.91 -15.47
N GLN A 17 -23.47 -8.82 -16.52
CA GLN A 17 -22.03 -8.84 -16.42
C GLN A 17 -21.70 -7.65 -15.52
N ASN A 18 -21.85 -7.81 -14.21
CA ASN A 18 -20.99 -7.16 -13.26
C ASN A 18 -19.63 -7.68 -13.65
N HIS A 19 -18.97 -6.98 -14.56
CA HIS A 19 -17.55 -7.14 -14.76
C HIS A 19 -16.95 -6.83 -13.39
N PRO A 20 -16.45 -7.83 -12.62
CA PRO A 20 -15.59 -7.48 -11.52
C PRO A 20 -14.40 -6.81 -12.20
N HIS A 21 -14.31 -5.49 -12.01
CA HIS A 21 -13.03 -4.83 -12.12
C HIS A 21 -12.06 -5.69 -11.29
N PRO A 22 -10.89 -6.09 -11.81
CA PRO A 22 -9.86 -6.68 -10.97
C PRO A 22 -9.32 -5.56 -10.08
N LEU A 23 -10.10 -5.14 -9.10
CA LEU A 23 -9.57 -4.64 -7.84
C LEU A 23 -8.98 -5.88 -7.19
N CYS A 24 -7.75 -6.18 -7.59
CA CYS A 24 -6.87 -7.14 -6.96
C CYS A 24 -7.14 -7.11 -5.44
N GLU A 25 -7.50 -8.26 -4.88
CA GLU A 25 -7.89 -8.43 -3.48
C GLU A 25 -7.03 -7.61 -2.49
N ASP A 26 -7.52 -6.44 -2.07
CA ASP A 26 -6.83 -5.52 -1.13
C ASP A 26 -7.03 -5.91 0.35
N SER A 27 -7.73 -7.00 0.64
CA SER A 27 -8.05 -7.38 2.02
C SER A 27 -6.90 -8.09 2.75
N ASN A 28 -5.85 -8.55 2.05
CA ASN A 28 -4.69 -9.23 2.68
C ASN A 28 -3.49 -8.28 2.91
N MET A 29 -3.32 -7.25 2.07
CA MET A 29 -2.19 -6.31 2.19
C MET A 29 -2.31 -5.38 3.41
N ALA A 30 -3.53 -5.09 3.86
CA ALA A 30 -3.77 -4.19 4.98
C ALA A 30 -3.45 -4.79 6.36
N ASP A 31 -3.48 -6.12 6.51
CA ASP A 31 -3.19 -6.80 7.78
C ASP A 31 -1.74 -7.31 7.89
N ALA A 32 -1.08 -7.50 6.73
CA ALA A 32 0.29 -7.96 6.67
C ALA A 32 1.20 -7.06 7.53
N LYS A 33 1.89 -7.69 8.49
CA LYS A 33 2.77 -7.00 9.42
C LYS A 33 4.17 -6.91 8.85
N ILE A 34 4.81 -5.77 9.03
CA ILE A 34 6.17 -5.52 8.62
C ILE A 34 7.10 -6.33 9.52
N VAL A 35 7.89 -7.23 8.92
CA VAL A 35 8.88 -8.06 9.61
C VAL A 35 10.29 -7.53 9.45
N SER A 36 10.53 -6.73 8.41
CA SER A 36 11.80 -6.07 8.19
C SER A 36 11.60 -4.81 7.36
N VAL A 37 12.49 -3.84 7.54
CA VAL A 37 12.52 -2.61 6.76
C VAL A 37 13.93 -2.43 6.23
N THR A 38 14.05 -1.85 5.05
CA THR A 38 15.32 -1.36 4.50
C THR A 38 15.17 0.11 4.16
N ILE A 39 16.02 0.91 4.79
CA ILE A 39 16.12 2.34 4.52
C ILE A 39 17.15 2.55 3.40
N GLY A 40 16.74 3.23 2.34
CA GLY A 40 17.61 3.56 1.22
C GLY A 40 18.79 4.46 1.61
N PRO A 41 19.81 4.57 0.74
CA PRO A 41 21.01 5.36 1.02
C PRO A 41 20.66 6.83 1.29
N MET A 42 21.32 7.42 2.29
CA MET A 42 21.18 8.85 2.57
C MET A 42 21.84 9.67 1.47
N PRO A 43 21.21 10.79 1.04
CA PRO A 43 21.80 11.68 0.06
C PRO A 43 23.06 12.32 0.63
N ARG A 44 24.06 12.55 -0.23
CA ARG A 44 25.31 13.20 0.17
C ARG A 44 25.09 14.67 0.49
N THR A 45 26.03 15.29 1.20
CA THR A 45 26.02 16.73 1.42
C THR A 45 26.18 17.48 0.11
N LEU A 46 25.59 18.67 0.01
CA LEU A 46 25.84 19.55 -1.13
C LEU A 46 27.32 19.96 -1.18
N PRO A 47 27.92 20.09 -2.39
CA PRO A 47 27.30 20.02 -3.71
C PRO A 47 27.21 18.62 -4.34
N GLU A 48 27.83 17.59 -3.74
CA GLU A 48 27.91 16.23 -4.32
C GLU A 48 26.57 15.48 -4.30
N GLY A 49 25.69 15.84 -3.35
CA GLY A 49 24.33 15.30 -3.21
C GLY A 49 23.29 15.85 -4.18
N MET A 50 23.67 16.78 -5.06
CA MET A 50 22.74 17.49 -5.94
C MET A 50 22.27 16.55 -7.06
N GLY A 51 21.19 15.81 -6.81
CA GLY A 51 20.63 14.79 -7.70
C GLY A 51 20.70 13.36 -7.16
N ASP A 52 21.20 13.16 -5.94
CA ASP A 52 21.11 11.86 -5.26
C ASP A 52 19.63 11.52 -4.96
N PRO A 53 19.21 10.25 -5.13
CA PRO A 53 17.85 9.84 -4.86
C PRO A 53 17.51 9.98 -3.37
N MET A 54 16.30 10.44 -3.10
CA MET A 54 15.82 10.61 -1.73
C MET A 54 15.69 9.25 -1.03
N PRO A 55 16.02 9.15 0.28
CA PRO A 55 15.96 7.87 0.96
C PRO A 55 14.49 7.43 1.04
N LYS A 56 14.30 6.15 0.74
CA LYS A 56 13.01 5.48 0.72
C LYS A 56 12.95 4.38 1.76
N VAL A 57 11.79 4.20 2.36
CA VAL A 57 11.54 3.12 3.31
C VAL A 57 10.89 1.98 2.56
N HIS A 58 11.64 0.89 2.40
CA HIS A 58 11.14 -0.36 1.83
C HIS A 58 10.76 -1.31 2.96
N ALA A 59 9.52 -1.79 2.97
CA ALA A 59 9.04 -2.69 4.00
C ALA A 59 8.79 -4.08 3.43
N TYR A 60 9.24 -5.08 4.17
CA TYR A 60 9.02 -6.50 3.90
C TYR A 60 7.98 -7.00 4.90
N PHE A 61 6.93 -7.61 4.41
CA PHE A 61 5.82 -8.11 5.22
C PHE A 61 5.93 -9.62 5.47
N ASP A 62 5.29 -10.08 6.54
CA ASP A 62 5.20 -11.49 6.94
C ASP A 62 4.59 -12.39 5.86
N ASP A 63 3.67 -11.85 5.05
CA ASP A 63 3.02 -12.55 3.94
C ASP A 63 3.97 -12.83 2.75
N GLY A 64 5.22 -12.37 2.84
CA GLY A 64 6.23 -12.49 1.78
C GLY A 64 6.15 -11.41 0.70
N THR A 65 5.30 -10.40 0.91
CA THR A 65 5.20 -9.22 0.05
C THR A 65 6.19 -8.13 0.48
N ASP A 66 6.52 -7.23 -0.44
CA ASP A 66 7.31 -6.04 -0.15
C ASP A 66 6.74 -4.81 -0.87
N GLU A 67 6.76 -3.66 -0.20
CA GLU A 67 6.34 -2.39 -0.79
C GLU A 67 7.22 -1.21 -0.34
N VAL A 68 7.33 -0.19 -1.20
CA VAL A 68 7.90 1.10 -0.81
C VAL A 68 6.82 1.90 -0.10
N LEU A 69 6.95 2.07 1.21
CA LEU A 69 5.96 2.79 2.02
C LEU A 69 5.96 4.28 1.69
N PHE A 70 7.13 4.91 1.68
CA PHE A 70 7.31 6.34 1.42
C PHE A 70 8.78 6.76 1.30
N HIS A 71 8.99 7.97 0.78
CA HIS A 71 10.25 8.70 0.87
C HIS A 71 10.19 9.66 2.08
N TYR A 72 11.33 9.93 2.70
CA TYR A 72 11.42 10.87 3.81
C TYR A 72 12.73 11.66 3.74
N TYR A 73 12.75 12.83 4.38
CA TYR A 73 13.97 13.60 4.55
C TYR A 73 14.58 13.26 5.91
N PRO A 74 15.84 12.78 5.97
CA PRO A 74 16.47 12.38 7.23
C PRO A 74 16.72 13.54 8.19
N ASP A 75 16.70 14.78 7.70
CA ASP A 75 16.80 16.01 8.51
C ASP A 75 15.48 16.36 9.22
N GLU A 76 14.33 15.97 8.63
CA GLU A 76 12.99 16.32 9.15
C GLU A 76 12.45 15.27 10.12
N ILE A 77 12.77 13.98 9.91
CA ILE A 77 12.21 12.88 10.71
C ILE A 77 13.22 11.75 10.93
N SER A 78 13.49 11.47 12.21
CA SER A 78 14.28 10.30 12.63
C SER A 78 13.38 9.06 12.68
N LEU A 79 13.62 8.15 11.75
CA LEU A 79 12.95 6.86 11.63
C LEU A 79 13.97 5.74 11.82
N THR A 80 13.64 4.74 12.63
CA THR A 80 14.45 3.53 12.79
C THR A 80 13.63 2.32 12.34
N GLU A 81 14.30 1.32 11.77
CA GLU A 81 13.68 0.10 11.25
C GLU A 81 12.82 -0.59 12.33
N SER A 82 13.30 -0.58 13.57
CA SER A 82 12.63 -1.19 14.73
C SER A 82 11.25 -0.61 15.03
N GLU A 83 11.00 0.67 14.71
CA GLU A 83 9.69 1.31 14.97
C GLU A 83 8.61 0.82 13.99
N PHE A 84 9.00 0.18 12.90
CA PHE A 84 8.09 -0.34 11.88
C PHE A 84 7.76 -1.82 12.09
N ILE A 85 8.60 -2.56 12.82
CA ILE A 85 8.41 -4.00 13.01
C ILE A 85 7.10 -4.25 13.76
N GLY A 86 6.23 -5.10 13.20
CA GLY A 86 4.91 -5.40 13.76
C GLY A 86 3.81 -4.39 13.43
N LEU A 87 4.11 -3.34 12.65
CA LEU A 87 3.11 -2.42 12.10
C LEU A 87 2.62 -2.89 10.73
N THR A 88 1.41 -2.51 10.35
CA THR A 88 0.95 -2.61 8.96
C THR A 88 1.47 -1.43 8.13
N ALA A 89 1.35 -1.51 6.80
CA ALA A 89 1.66 -0.40 5.90
C ALA A 89 0.91 0.90 6.27
N LEU A 90 -0.34 0.76 6.71
CA LEU A 90 -1.19 1.88 7.12
C LEU A 90 -0.74 2.47 8.45
N GLU A 91 -0.42 1.64 9.43
CA GLU A 91 0.13 2.07 10.73
C GLU A 91 1.47 2.78 10.56
N ALA A 92 2.35 2.27 9.69
CA ALA A 92 3.65 2.91 9.39
C ALA A 92 3.47 4.30 8.76
N LYS A 93 2.52 4.44 7.82
CA LYS A 93 2.18 5.75 7.20
C LYS A 93 1.58 6.72 8.23
N ALA A 94 0.77 6.22 9.17
CA ALA A 94 0.23 7.00 10.27
C ALA A 94 1.31 7.45 11.27
N LEU A 95 2.25 6.58 11.63
CA LEU A 95 3.38 6.90 12.51
C LEU A 95 4.23 8.04 11.95
N ARG A 96 4.55 8.00 10.66
CA ARG A 96 5.23 9.10 9.96
C ARG A 96 4.46 10.41 10.11
N ARG A 97 3.15 10.39 9.86
CA ARG A 97 2.30 11.58 9.94
C ARG A 97 2.21 12.14 11.36
N LEU A 98 2.18 11.28 12.38
CA LEU A 98 2.18 11.71 13.78
C LEU A 98 3.49 12.41 14.15
N LYS A 99 4.63 11.87 13.72
CA LYS A 99 5.95 12.48 13.95
C LYS A 99 6.12 13.81 13.24
N ASP A 100 5.71 13.90 11.97
CA ASP A 100 5.70 15.14 11.19
C ASP A 100 4.89 16.27 11.88
N VAL A 101 3.68 15.94 12.36
CA VAL A 101 2.84 16.88 13.13
C VAL A 101 3.46 17.24 14.48
N SER A 102 4.15 16.31 15.13
CA SER A 102 4.78 16.54 16.44
C SER A 102 5.98 17.49 16.32
N TYR A 103 6.71 17.41 15.19
CA TYR A 103 7.82 18.32 14.87
C TYR A 103 7.32 19.76 14.63
N LEU A 104 6.21 19.93 13.90
CA LEU A 104 5.63 21.27 13.61
C LEU A 104 4.97 21.96 14.81
N ARG A 105 4.72 21.24 15.90
CA ARG A 105 4.07 21.76 17.11
C ARG A 105 5.04 22.15 18.22
N SER A 106 6.34 21.92 18.04
CA SER A 106 7.39 22.20 19.03
C SER A 106 8.16 23.48 18.71
#